data_AF-A0A960KEY8-F1
#
_entry.id   AF-A0A960KEY8-F1
#
_cell.length_a   1.000
_cell.length_b   1.000
_cell.length_c   1.000
_cell.angle_alpha   90.00
_cell.angle_beta   90.00
_cell.angle_gamma   90.00
#
_symmetry.space_group_name_H-M   'P 1'
#
loop_
_entity.id
_entity.type
_entity.pdbx_description
1 polymer ?
#
loop_
_entity_poly.entity_id
_entity_poly.type
_entity_poly.pdbx_seq_one_letter_code
_entity_poly.pdbx_strand_id
1 'polypeptide(L)'
;MSSYVQVFNPVINQKVKKDKINVMGRVTTKDVKSLGVYLNNYLVRRVKPSATGAFECHLDLSSLEEGEHQIEIRAIIKHSTQRQRIPFRRILTGPDDEEPEGES
;
A
#
# COMPACT_ATOMS: atom_id res chain seq x y z
N MET A 1 2.17 -16.68 -15.34
CA MET A 1 2.48 -15.30 -15.81
C MET A 1 3.19 -14.58 -14.68
N SER A 2 4.39 -14.05 -14.93
CA SER A 2 5.12 -13.27 -13.92
C SER A 2 4.52 -11.86 -13.84
N SER A 3 4.19 -11.39 -12.64
CA SER A 3 3.73 -10.02 -12.41
C SER A 3 4.90 -9.04 -12.58
N TYR A 4 4.74 -7.95 -13.32
CA TYR A 4 5.76 -6.89 -13.36
C TYR A 4 5.75 -5.99 -12.12
N VAL A 5 4.69 -6.04 -11.32
CA VAL A 5 4.56 -5.26 -10.09
C VAL A 5 4.53 -6.22 -8.90
N GLN A 6 5.44 -6.02 -7.95
CA GLN A 6 5.48 -6.72 -6.69
C GLN A 6 5.31 -5.71 -5.56
N VAL A 7 4.45 -6.01 -4.61
CA VAL A 7 4.24 -5.18 -3.41
C VAL A 7 4.70 -5.99 -2.20
N PHE A 8 5.56 -5.39 -1.40
CA PHE A 8 6.15 -6.01 -0.21
C PHE A 8 5.49 -5.52 1.08
N ASN A 9 5.00 -4.27 1.07
CA ASN A 9 4.23 -3.69 2.16
C ASN A 9 3.13 -2.80 1.56
N PRO A 10 1.88 -2.85 2.04
CA PRO A 10 1.37 -3.86 2.98
C PRO A 10 1.34 -5.26 2.38
N VAL A 11 1.20 -6.26 3.25
CA VAL A 11 0.85 -7.63 2.86
C VAL A 11 -0.67 -7.80 2.81
N ILE A 12 -1.14 -8.81 2.08
CA ILE A 12 -2.56 -9.13 1.94
C ILE A 12 -3.19 -9.35 3.33
N ASN A 13 -4.32 -8.70 3.58
CA ASN A 13 -5.11 -8.76 4.82
C ASN A 13 -4.36 -8.28 6.08
N GLN A 14 -3.31 -7.48 5.92
CA GLN A 14 -2.64 -6.85 7.05
C GLN A 14 -3.61 -6.00 7.88
N LYS A 15 -3.52 -6.13 9.21
CA LYS A 15 -4.21 -5.26 10.16
C LYS A 15 -3.40 -4.00 10.41
N VAL A 16 -4.03 -2.83 10.32
CA VAL A 16 -3.35 -1.52 10.44
C VAL A 16 -4.04 -0.67 11.50
N LYS A 17 -3.34 -0.46 12.63
CA LYS A 17 -3.79 0.38 13.75
C LYS A 17 -3.39 1.86 13.63
N LYS A 18 -2.36 2.16 12.85
CA LYS A 18 -1.83 3.51 12.67
C LYS A 18 -2.60 4.27 11.58
N ASP A 19 -2.62 5.59 11.66
CA ASP A 19 -3.14 6.48 10.60
C ASP A 19 -2.21 6.59 9.39
N LYS A 20 -1.17 5.76 9.31
CA LYS A 20 -0.20 5.80 8.23
C LYS A 20 0.18 4.39 7.82
N ILE A 21 0.39 4.21 6.52
CA ILE A 21 0.91 2.97 5.96
C ILE A 21 1.90 3.27 4.85
N ASN A 22 3.01 2.56 4.84
CA ASN A 22 4.04 2.69 3.80
C ASN A 22 3.79 1.63 2.74
N VAL A 23 3.46 2.07 1.53
CA VAL A 23 3.36 1.19 0.38
C VAL A 23 4.72 1.06 -0.26
N MET A 24 5.31 -0.13 -0.22
CA MET A 24 6.62 -0.43 -0.77
C MET A 24 6.52 -1.58 -1.76
N GLY A 25 7.25 -1.46 -2.86
CA GLY A 25 7.27 -2.50 -3.88
C GLY A 25 8.35 -2.32 -4.91
N ARG A 26 8.29 -3.15 -5.95
CA ARG A 26 9.20 -3.11 -7.08
C ARG A 26 8.44 -3.31 -8.39
N VAL A 27 8.85 -2.58 -9.40
CA VAL A 27 8.52 -2.84 -10.81
C VAL A 27 9.72 -3.53 -11.46
N THR A 28 9.50 -4.69 -12.06
CA THR A 28 10.58 -5.53 -12.64
C THR A 28 10.84 -5.24 -14.12
N THR A 29 9.97 -4.46 -14.78
CA THR A 29 10.15 -4.02 -16.17
C THR A 29 10.69 -2.59 -16.25
N LYS A 30 11.50 -2.32 -17.28
CA LYS A 30 11.99 -0.98 -17.62
C LYS A 30 10.98 -0.17 -18.45
N ASP A 31 9.96 -0.83 -19.02
CA ASP A 31 8.98 -0.20 -19.92
C ASP A 31 7.79 0.45 -19.19
N VAL A 32 7.93 0.71 -17.89
CA VAL A 32 6.89 1.37 -17.11
C VAL A 32 6.80 2.85 -17.47
N LYS A 33 5.65 3.26 -18.01
CA LYS A 33 5.39 4.66 -18.38
C LYS A 33 4.87 5.46 -17.18
N SER A 34 4.05 4.84 -16.34
CA SER A 34 3.55 5.47 -15.13
C SER A 34 3.15 4.44 -14.08
N LEU A 35 3.39 4.77 -12.81
CA LEU A 35 2.96 3.98 -11.67
C LEU A 35 2.10 4.86 -10.74
N GLY A 36 0.87 4.41 -10.45
CA GLY A 36 -0.04 5.11 -9.55
C GLY A 36 -0.41 4.24 -8.36
N VAL A 37 -0.46 4.85 -7.18
CA VAL A 37 -0.91 4.25 -5.92
C VAL A 37 -2.32 4.77 -5.63
N TYR A 38 -3.25 3.85 -5.44
CA TYR A 38 -4.65 4.12 -5.22
C TYR A 38 -5.08 3.56 -3.87
N LEU A 39 -5.99 4.27 -3.20
CA LEU A 39 -6.64 3.84 -1.97
C LEU A 39 -8.16 3.87 -2.21
N ASN A 40 -8.84 2.72 -2.04
CA ASN A 40 -10.28 2.57 -2.31
C ASN A 40 -10.70 3.15 -3.68
N ASN A 41 -9.91 2.85 -4.72
CA ASN A 41 -10.06 3.34 -6.11
C ASN A 41 -9.74 4.81 -6.37
N TYR A 42 -9.43 5.62 -5.35
CA TYR A 42 -8.97 6.99 -5.52
C TYR A 42 -7.46 7.05 -5.74
N LEU A 43 -7.02 7.80 -6.76
CA LEU A 43 -5.59 8.03 -6.98
C LEU A 43 -5.06 8.90 -5.85
N VAL A 44 -4.15 8.36 -5.04
CA VAL A 44 -3.49 9.13 -3.98
C VAL A 44 -2.24 9.81 -4.51
N ARG A 45 -1.40 9.05 -5.22
CA ARG A 45 -0.12 9.56 -5.72
C ARG A 45 0.37 8.81 -6.95
N ARG A 46 0.99 9.54 -7.88
CA ARG A 46 1.85 8.95 -8.91
C ARG A 46 3.27 8.86 -8.37
N VAL A 47 3.88 7.69 -8.48
CA VAL A 47 5.24 7.43 -8.01
C VAL A 47 6.15 7.16 -9.20
N LYS A 48 7.39 7.65 -9.11
CA LYS A 48 8.45 7.32 -10.06
C LYS A 48 9.34 6.25 -9.42
N PRO A 49 9.40 5.03 -9.96
CA PRO A 49 10.32 4.02 -9.47
C PRO A 49 11.78 4.48 -9.57
N SER A 50 12.63 3.97 -8.68
CA SER A 50 14.07 4.16 -8.72
C SER A 50 14.69 3.46 -9.92
N ALA A 51 15.99 3.65 -10.15
CA ALA A 51 16.74 2.96 -11.21
C ALA A 51 16.70 1.42 -11.09
N THR A 52 16.53 0.90 -9.87
CA THR A 52 16.39 -0.55 -9.61
C THR A 52 14.94 -1.03 -9.66
N GLY A 53 13.99 -0.13 -9.94
CA GLY A 53 12.56 -0.40 -10.01
C GLY A 53 11.84 -0.32 -8.67
N ALA A 54 12.53 -0.02 -7.57
CA ALA A 54 11.91 0.11 -6.25
C ALA A 54 11.05 1.37 -6.16
N PHE A 55 9.95 1.30 -5.41
CA PHE A 55 9.11 2.47 -5.13
C PHE A 55 8.60 2.44 -3.70
N GLU A 56 8.33 3.64 -3.17
CA GLU A 56 7.75 3.85 -1.85
C GLU A 56 6.70 4.98 -1.91
N CYS A 57 5.61 4.83 -1.15
CA CYS A 57 4.60 5.85 -0.95
C CYS A 57 4.04 5.78 0.47
N HIS A 58 4.10 6.89 1.20
CA HIS A 58 3.39 7.03 2.46
C HIS A 58 1.93 7.39 2.18
N LEU A 59 1.00 6.61 2.72
CA LEU A 59 -0.43 6.89 2.67
C LEU A 59 -0.90 7.32 4.05
N ASP A 60 -1.73 8.37 4.06
CA ASP A 60 -2.50 8.81 5.22
C ASP A 60 -3.83 8.03 5.25
N LEU A 61 -4.15 7.48 6.41
CA LEU A 61 -5.33 6.66 6.69
C LEU A 61 -6.25 7.32 7.74
N SER A 62 -5.95 8.54 8.19
CA SER A 62 -6.70 9.24 9.22
C SER A 62 -8.18 9.45 8.88
N SER A 63 -8.50 9.54 7.58
CA SER A 63 -9.87 9.69 7.09
C SER A 63 -10.57 8.35 6.79
N LEU A 64 -9.92 7.20 7.06
CA LEU A 64 -10.53 5.90 6.85
C LEU A 64 -11.24 5.42 8.11
N GLU A 65 -12.46 4.93 7.92
CA GLU A 65 -13.22 4.25 8.96
C GLU A 65 -12.59 2.90 9.34
N GLU A 66 -13.07 2.29 10.43
CA GLU A 66 -12.71 0.90 10.72
C GLU A 66 -13.30 -0.04 9.68
N GLY A 67 -12.51 -1.01 9.20
CA GLY A 67 -13.01 -2.02 8.26
C GLY A 67 -12.03 -2.42 7.17
N GLU A 68 -12.59 -3.03 6.12
CA GLU A 68 -11.83 -3.51 4.97
C GLU A 68 -11.60 -2.38 3.96
N HIS A 69 -10.36 -2.26 3.52
CA HIS A 69 -9.94 -1.30 2.52
C HIS A 69 -8.97 -1.95 1.54
N GLN A 70 -8.72 -1.25 0.44
CA GLN A 70 -7.88 -1.77 -0.63
C GLN A 70 -6.87 -0.73 -1.11
N ILE A 71 -5.60 -1.11 -1.09
CA ILE A 71 -4.57 -0.43 -1.86
C ILE A 71 -4.48 -1.09 -3.23
N GLU A 72 -4.39 -0.28 -4.29
CA GLU A 72 -4.17 -0.77 -5.65
C GLU A 72 -2.99 -0.04 -6.29
N ILE A 73 -2.07 -0.81 -6.86
CA ILE A 73 -0.99 -0.30 -7.68
C ILE A 73 -1.37 -0.48 -9.14
N ARG A 74 -1.44 0.61 -9.90
CA ARG A 74 -1.65 0.57 -11.35
C ARG A 74 -0.37 0.97 -12.07
N ALA A 75 0.19 0.04 -12.82
CA ALA A 75 1.33 0.29 -13.70
C ALA A 75 0.85 0.31 -15.15
N ILE A 76 1.12 1.39 -15.87
CA ILE A 76 0.95 1.46 -17.32
C ILE A 76 2.26 1.03 -17.95
N ILE A 77 2.26 -0.12 -18.64
CA ILE A 77 3.45 -0.75 -19.22
C ILE A 77 3.18 -0.90 -20.71
N LYS A 78 3.91 -0.14 -21.54
CA LYS A 78 3.76 -0.09 -23.01
C LYS A 78 2.30 0.08 -23.49
N HIS A 79 1.57 -1.03 -23.69
CA HIS A 79 0.18 -1.11 -24.20
C HIS A 79 -0.78 -1.82 -23.22
N SER A 80 -0.33 -2.17 -22.02
CA SER A 80 -1.16 -2.82 -21.00
C SER A 80 -1.17 -2.01 -19.70
N THR A 81 -2.24 -2.21 -18.92
CA THR A 81 -2.29 -1.75 -17.54
C THR A 81 -2.26 -2.96 -16.65
N GLN A 82 -1.22 -3.07 -15.82
CA GLN A 82 -1.18 -4.05 -14.77
C GLN A 82 -1.73 -3.46 -13.47
N ARG A 83 -2.54 -4.25 -12.76
CA ARG A 83 -3.12 -3.89 -11.47
C ARG A 83 -2.72 -4.91 -10.43
N GLN A 84 -2.20 -4.45 -9.30
CA GLN A 84 -1.98 -5.28 -8.12
C GLN A 84 -2.85 -4.73 -6.99
N ARG A 85 -3.76 -5.55 -6.49
CA ARG A 85 -4.65 -5.20 -5.37
C ARG A 85 -4.13 -5.84 -4.10
N ILE A 86 -4.16 -5.07 -3.03
CA ILE A 86 -3.72 -5.48 -1.69
C ILE A 86 -4.82 -5.06 -0.72
N PRO A 87 -5.72 -5.97 -0.34
CA PRO A 87 -6.68 -5.70 0.71
C PRO A 87 -5.95 -5.60 2.05
N PHE A 88 -6.43 -4.75 2.94
CA PHE A 88 -5.97 -4.61 4.32
C PHE A 88 -7.16 -4.23 5.22
N ARG A 89 -7.03 -4.43 6.52
CA ARG A 89 -8.06 -4.09 7.50
C ARG A 89 -7.58 -2.94 8.40
N ARG A 90 -8.26 -1.80 8.38
CA ARG A 90 -8.09 -0.73 9.37
C ARG A 90 -8.75 -1.18 10.67
N ILE A 91 -8.07 -0.98 11.78
CA ILE A 91 -8.59 -1.23 13.13
C ILE A 91 -8.33 0.03 13.95
N LEU A 92 -9.39 0.64 14.50
CA LEU A 92 -9.25 1.87 15.30
C LEU A 92 -9.08 1.55 16.79
N THR A 93 -9.62 0.42 17.26
CA THR A 93 -9.54 -0.03 18.67
C THR A 93 -9.32 -1.55 18.77
N GLY A 94 -8.49 -2.00 19.71
CA GLY A 94 -8.29 -3.44 19.99
C GLY A 94 -7.08 -3.72 20.90
N PRO A 95 -7.07 -4.87 21.60
CA PRO A 95 -6.81 -5.05 23.05
C PRO A 95 -5.41 -4.71 23.60
N ASP A 96 -4.57 -3.98 22.87
CA ASP A 96 -3.28 -3.50 23.38
C ASP A 96 -3.39 -2.13 24.10
N ASP A 97 -4.62 -1.70 24.44
CA ASP A 97 -4.89 -0.49 25.24
C ASP A 97 -4.84 -0.79 26.76
N GLU A 98 -4.23 -1.89 27.17
CA GLU A 98 -3.72 -2.08 28.54
C GLU A 98 -2.18 -1.93 28.49
N GLU A 99 -1.71 -0.68 28.56
CA GLU A 99 -0.35 -0.45 29.05
C GLU A 99 -0.30 -0.99 30.49
N PRO A 100 0.68 -1.84 30.88
CA PRO A 100 0.88 -2.11 32.29
C PRO A 100 1.24 -0.78 32.96
N GLU A 101 0.34 -0.27 33.80
CA GLU A 101 0.67 0.81 34.72
C GLU A 101 1.96 0.42 35.43
N GLY A 102 2.98 1.27 35.28
CA GLY A 102 4.25 1.07 35.94
C GLY A 102 4.03 0.96 37.44
N GLU A 103 4.53 -0.12 38.03
CA GLU A 103 4.80 -0.13 39.46
C GLU A 103 6.24 0.34 39.68
N SER A 104 6.33 1.28 40.62
CA SER A 104 7.51 2.07 41.02
C SER A 104 8.54 1.26 41.80
#